data_AF-A0A380DTD1-F1
#
_entry.id   AF-A0A380DTD1-F1
#
_cell.length_a   1.000
_cell.length_b   1.000
_cell.length_c   1.000
_cell.angle_alpha   90.00
_cell.angle_beta   90.00
_cell.angle_gamma   90.00
#
_symmetry.space_group_name_H-M   'P 1'
#
loop_
_entity.id
_entity.type
_entity.pdbx_description
1 polymer ?
#
loop_
_entity_poly.entity_id
_entity_poly.type
_entity_poly.pdbx_seq_one_letter_code
_entity_poly.pdbx_strand_id
1 'polypeptide(L)'
;MINALEIPTEGTVYVNGKTYTSKDKKSQIEVRKQSGMVFQSYNLFPHKTALENVMEGLITVKKLKKDEARGKSLELLEKLV
;
A
#
# COMPACT_ATOMS: atom_id res chain seq x y z
N MET A 1 10.42 -0.28 10.80
CA MET A 1 10.27 -0.85 9.43
C MET A 1 10.35 0.21 8.34
N ILE A 2 10.91 -0.12 7.17
CA ILE A 2 11.18 0.81 6.06
C ILE A 2 9.94 1.52 5.49
N ASN A 3 8.77 0.87 5.53
CA ASN A 3 7.51 1.40 5.01
C ASN A 3 6.71 2.21 6.04
N ALA A 4 7.34 2.67 7.12
CA ALA A 4 6.71 3.44 8.19
C ALA A 4 5.52 2.75 8.90
N LEU A 5 5.37 1.42 8.85
CA LEU A 5 4.40 0.71 9.71
C LEU A 5 4.85 0.69 11.18
N GLU A 6 6.15 0.57 11.38
CA GLU A 6 6.80 0.86 12.64
C GLU A 6 7.58 2.15 12.52
N ILE A 7 7.33 3.03 13.48
CA ILE A 7 7.93 4.35 13.54
C ILE A 7 9.25 4.25 14.30
N PRO A 8 10.38 4.72 13.75
CA PRO A 8 11.64 4.73 14.48
C PRO A 8 11.51 5.61 15.71
N THR A 9 12.03 5.19 16.86
CA THR A 9 12.00 6.01 18.09
C THR A 9 12.78 7.31 17.86
N GLU A 10 13.94 7.22 17.21
CA GLU A 10 14.81 8.34 16.87
C GLU A 10 15.42 8.15 15.48
N GLY A 11 15.96 9.24 14.92
CA GLY A 11 16.61 9.25 13.61
C GLY A 11 15.64 9.48 12.44
N THR A 12 16.19 9.34 11.25
CA THR A 12 15.52 9.62 9.98
C THR A 12 15.66 8.42 9.05
N VAL A 13 14.57 7.98 8.45
CA VAL A 13 14.58 6.89 7.47
C VAL A 13 14.49 7.49 6.08
N TYR A 14 15.32 7.01 5.14
CA TYR A 14 15.34 7.44 3.75
C TYR A 14 14.90 6.30 2.82
N VAL A 15 13.90 6.55 1.97
CA VAL A 15 13.32 5.59 1.03
C VAL A 15 12.97 6.30 -0.28
N ASN A 16 13.52 5.83 -1.40
CA ASN A 16 13.16 6.31 -2.76
C ASN A 16 13.13 7.84 -2.89
N GLY A 17 14.14 8.54 -2.36
CA GLY A 17 14.21 10.01 -2.44
C GLY A 17 13.38 10.76 -1.39
N LYS A 18 12.61 10.07 -0.55
CA LYS A 18 11.84 10.66 0.56
C LYS A 18 12.43 10.29 1.91
N THR A 19 12.36 11.22 2.85
CA THR A 19 12.69 10.97 4.26
C THR A 19 11.44 11.00 5.12
N TYR A 20 11.43 10.24 6.21
CA TYR A 20 10.46 10.42 7.28
C TYR A 20 11.10 10.24 8.66
N THR A 21 10.49 10.86 9.65
CA THR A 21 10.85 10.77 11.08
C THR A 21 9.62 10.38 11.90
N SER A 22 9.79 10.20 13.20
CA SER A 22 8.66 9.88 14.10
C SER A 22 7.61 10.98 14.21
N LYS A 23 8.00 12.23 14.00
CA LYS A 23 7.15 13.41 14.22
C LYS A 23 6.36 13.82 12.98
N ASP A 24 6.73 13.37 11.80
CA ASP A 24 6.11 13.77 10.54
C ASP A 24 5.23 12.66 9.95
N LYS A 25 3.94 12.71 10.30
CA LYS A 25 2.93 11.77 9.77
C LYS A 25 2.71 11.91 8.26
N LYS A 26 2.94 13.10 7.68
CA LYS A 26 2.68 13.32 6.26
C LYS A 26 3.73 12.60 5.42
N SER A 27 5.01 12.72 5.77
CA SER A 27 6.07 11.96 5.09
C SER A 27 5.94 10.45 5.29
N GLN A 28 5.52 10.00 6.48
CA GLN A 28 5.22 8.58 6.73
C GLN A 28 4.17 8.03 5.75
N ILE A 29 3.06 8.75 5.54
CA ILE A 29 2.00 8.35 4.59
C ILE A 29 2.53 8.34 3.16
N GLU A 30 3.35 9.33 2.80
CA GLU A 30 3.92 9.43 1.46
C GLU A 30 4.88 8.29 1.13
N VAL A 31 5.67 7.84 2.10
CA VAL A 31 6.52 6.64 1.94
C VAL A 31 5.67 5.38 1.84
N ARG A 32 4.62 5.24 2.67
CA ARG A 32 3.69 4.10 2.60
C ARG A 32 3.06 3.93 1.22
N LYS A 33 2.71 5.02 0.54
CA LYS A 33 2.13 4.98 -0.82
C LYS A 33 3.10 4.48 -1.90
N GLN A 34 4.41 4.54 -1.65
CA GLN A 34 5.45 4.13 -2.59
C GLN A 34 5.93 2.70 -2.38
N SER A 35 5.52 2.06 -1.29
CA SER A 35 5.93 0.70 -0.92
C SER A 35 4.74 -0.25 -0.87
N GLY A 36 4.89 -1.46 -1.39
CA GLY A 36 4.01 -2.58 -1.06
C GLY A 36 4.51 -3.32 0.19
N MET A 37 3.62 -4.00 0.91
CA MET A 37 3.99 -4.95 1.96
C MET A 37 3.19 -6.23 1.82
N VAL A 38 3.87 -7.35 2.00
CA VAL A 38 3.27 -8.68 2.14
C VAL A 38 3.38 -9.08 3.61
N PHE A 39 2.25 -9.48 4.21
CA PHE A 39 2.20 -9.94 5.58
C PHE A 39 2.30 -11.47 5.63
N GLN A 40 2.89 -12.01 6.70
CA GLN A 40 2.99 -13.46 6.90
C GLN A 40 1.61 -14.12 7.03
N SER A 41 0.73 -13.50 7.82
CA SER A 41 -0.71 -13.78 7.79
C SER A 41 -1.33 -12.85 6.74
N TYR A 42 -2.00 -13.40 5.73
CA TYR A 42 -2.40 -12.70 4.50
C TYR A 42 -3.13 -11.35 4.68
N ASN A 43 -3.71 -11.06 5.85
CA ASN A 43 -4.37 -9.79 6.20
C ASN A 43 -5.36 -9.30 5.13
N LEU A 44 -6.07 -10.23 4.48
CA LEU A 44 -7.11 -9.93 3.51
C LEU A 44 -8.37 -9.44 4.21
N PHE A 45 -9.13 -8.58 3.54
CA PHE A 45 -10.48 -8.22 3.96
C PHE A 45 -11.40 -9.44 3.75
N PRO A 46 -11.92 -10.08 4.82
CA PRO A 46 -12.60 -11.36 4.71
C PRO A 46 -13.97 -11.28 4.05
N HIS A 47 -14.56 -10.08 4.01
CA HIS A 47 -15.85 -9.78 3.41
C HIS A 47 -15.74 -9.32 1.94
N LYS A 48 -14.55 -9.46 1.34
CA LYS A 48 -14.26 -9.07 -0.05
C LYS A 48 -13.71 -10.26 -0.83
N THR A 49 -14.07 -10.33 -2.11
CA THR A 49 -13.47 -11.26 -3.07
C THR A 49 -11.98 -10.95 -3.30
N ALA A 50 -11.25 -11.86 -3.96
CA ALA A 50 -9.86 -11.62 -4.34
C ALA A 50 -9.71 -10.36 -5.20
N LEU A 51 -10.58 -10.19 -6.20
CA LEU A 51 -10.60 -9.00 -7.07
C LEU A 51 -10.84 -7.71 -6.26
N GLU A 52 -11.79 -7.73 -5.34
CA GLU A 52 -12.09 -6.55 -4.51
C GLU A 52 -10.95 -6.21 -3.52
N ASN A 53 -10.25 -7.22 -2.99
CA ASN A 53 -9.06 -7.00 -2.17
C ASN A 53 -7.95 -6.29 -2.97
N VAL A 54 -7.69 -6.71 -4.21
CA VAL A 54 -6.69 -6.05 -5.08
C VAL A 54 -7.14 -4.64 -5.49
N MET A 55 -8.44 -4.45 -5.76
CA MET A 55 -8.99 -3.15 -6.16
C MET A 55 -9.00 -2.09 -5.05
N GLU A 56 -9.07 -2.50 -3.77
CA GLU A 56 -9.38 -1.58 -2.66
C GLU A 56 -8.40 -0.40 -2.57
N GLY A 57 -7.09 -0.66 -2.64
CA GLY A 57 -6.08 0.40 -2.57
C GLY A 57 -6.11 1.33 -3.78
N LEU A 58 -6.49 0.82 -4.96
CA LEU A 58 -6.60 1.61 -6.19
C LEU A 58 -7.74 2.63 -6.10
N ILE A 59 -8.87 2.24 -5.51
CA ILE A 59 -10.05 3.10 -5.38
C ILE A 59 -9.92 4.05 -4.19
N THR A 60 -9.61 3.53 -3.01
CA THR A 60 -9.67 4.32 -1.77
C THR A 60 -8.48 5.27 -1.61
N VAL A 61 -7.28 4.80 -1.95
CA VAL A 61 -6.03 5.55 -1.77
C VAL A 61 -5.62 6.28 -3.05
N LYS A 62 -5.60 5.57 -4.20
CA LYS A 62 -5.24 6.17 -5.50
C LYS A 62 -6.38 6.89 -6.21
N LYS A 63 -7.62 6.79 -5.70
CA LYS A 63 -8.81 7.48 -6.24
C LYS A 63 -9.08 7.17 -7.72
N LEU A 64 -8.71 5.98 -8.20
CA LEU A 64 -9.03 5.54 -9.55
C LEU A 64 -10.53 5.28 -9.69
N LYS A 65 -11.06 5.46 -10.91
CA LYS A 65 -12.43 5.05 -11.23
C LYS A 65 -12.57 3.54 -11.12
N LYS A 66 -13.76 3.07 -10.74
CA LYS A 66 -14.03 1.64 -10.49
C LYS A 66 -13.65 0.75 -11.68
N ASP A 67 -13.96 1.19 -12.89
CA ASP A 67 -13.67 0.41 -14.11
C ASP A 67 -12.17 0.33 -14.40
N GLU A 68 -11.43 1.43 -14.23
CA GLU A 68 -9.98 1.44 -14.37
C GLU A 68 -9.30 0.55 -13.30
N ALA A 69 -9.77 0.64 -12.05
CA ALA A 69 -9.27 -0.18 -10.96
C ALA A 69 -9.54 -1.68 -11.21
N ARG A 70 -10.72 -2.01 -11.76
CA ARG A 70 -11.09 -3.38 -12.12
C ARG A 70 -10.17 -3.94 -13.21
N GLY A 71 -9.94 -3.18 -14.29
CA GLY A 71 -9.04 -3.59 -15.38
C GLY A 71 -7.62 -3.89 -14.86
N LYS A 72 -7.02 -2.94 -14.14
CA LYS A 72 -5.67 -3.12 -13.56
C LYS A 72 -5.59 -4.30 -12.59
N SER A 73 -6.64 -4.53 -11.80
CA SER A 73 -6.65 -5.63 -10.83
C SER A 73 -6.78 -6.99 -11.51
N LEU A 74 -7.53 -7.09 -12.61
CA LEU A 74 -7.61 -8.30 -13.41
C LEU A 74 -6.27 -8.65 -14.05
N GLU A 75 -5.58 -7.68 -14.65
CA GLU A 75 -4.23 -7.86 -15.20
C GLU A 75 -3.23 -8.37 -14.15
N LEU A 76 -3.33 -7.86 -12.90
CA LEU A 76 -2.48 -8.30 -11.80
C LEU A 76 -2.80 -9.73 -11.34
N LEU A 77 -4.09 -10.10 -11.33
CA LEU A 77 -4.51 -11.46 -10.96
C LEU A 77 -4.16 -12.49 -12.04
N GLU A 78 -4.24 -12.12 -13.31
CA GLU A 78 -3.89 -13.01 -14.43
C GLU A 78 -2.42 -13.44 -14.38
N LYS A 79 -1.51 -12.56 -13.93
CA LYS A 79 -0.08 -12.89 -13.77
C LYS A 79 0.22 -13.93 -12.68
N LEU A 80 -0.76 -14.25 -11.84
CA LEU A 80 -0.62 -15.23 -10.76
C LEU A 80 -1.09 -16.64 -11.16
N VAL A 81 -1.65 -16.77 -12.37
CA VAL A 81 -2.12 -18.03 -12.97
C VAL A 81 -1.10 -18.49 -14.01
#